data_AF-A0A1E7PTK2-F1
#
_entry.id   AF-A0A1E7PTK2-F1
#
_cell.length_a   1.000
_cell.length_b   1.000
_cell.length_c   1.000
_cell.angle_alpha   90.00
_cell.angle_beta   90.00
_cell.angle_gamma   90.00
#
_symmetry.space_group_name_H-M   'P 1'
#
loop_
_entity.id
_entity.type
_entity.pdbx_description
1 polymer ?
#
loop_
_entity_poly.entity_id
_entity_poly.type
_entity_poly.pdbx_seq_one_letter_code
_entity_poly.pdbx_strand_id
1 'polypeptide(L)'
;MLAFLVVIFFKIVSNECINILRSKKIGKMFLWFLFLLIIFVFPVLFSVAGKVYDKIYIYYGDGLKFFDVVNVFALFVLVFLVFRRWDFRVWGVLLFLPFVIVLGGSRVNVMAVSFAFYFFIVYRKMASPFVLLMLFYFVFKSYFYVSSIVLHGDGFV
;
A
#
# COMPACT_ATOMS: atom_id res chain seq x y z
N MET A 1 -4.21 -25.68 -9.41
CA MET A 1 -4.50 -26.27 -8.08
C MET A 1 -4.30 -25.29 -6.92
N LEU A 2 -3.15 -24.64 -6.78
CA LEU A 2 -2.88 -23.67 -5.70
C LEU A 2 -3.91 -22.53 -5.58
N ALA A 3 -4.28 -21.89 -6.70
CA ALA A 3 -5.28 -20.81 -6.69
C ALA A 3 -6.66 -21.24 -6.18
N PHE A 4 -7.06 -22.49 -6.45
CA PHE A 4 -8.35 -23.04 -6.01
C PHE A 4 -8.37 -23.28 -4.50
N LEU A 5 -7.27 -23.78 -3.94
CA LEU A 5 -7.09 -23.93 -2.49
C LEU A 5 -7.10 -22.58 -1.77
N VAL A 6 -6.50 -21.54 -2.36
CA VAL A 6 -6.50 -20.18 -1.81
C VAL A 6 -7.92 -19.60 -1.76
N VAL A 7 -8.74 -19.81 -2.80
CA VAL A 7 -10.13 -19.33 -2.83
C VAL A 7 -10.99 -20.03 -1.78
N ILE A 8 -10.84 -21.36 -1.64
CA ILE A 8 -11.55 -22.14 -0.61
C ILE A 8 -11.12 -21.68 0.80
N PHE A 9 -9.82 -21.51 1.01
CA PHE A 9 -9.28 -21.02 2.27
C PHE A 9 -9.85 -19.64 2.62
N PHE A 10 -9.83 -18.70 1.67
CA PHE A 10 -10.35 -17.35 1.88
C PHE A 10 -11.85 -17.36 2.22
N LYS A 11 -12.64 -18.21 1.55
CA LYS A 11 -14.08 -18.36 1.81
C LYS A 11 -14.36 -18.91 3.22
N ILE A 12 -13.56 -19.88 3.69
CA ILE A 12 -13.69 -20.46 5.04
C ILE A 12 -13.34 -19.40 6.10
N VAL A 13 -12.22 -18.70 5.92
CA VAL A 13 -11.78 -17.64 6.84
C VAL A 13 -12.80 -16.50 6.89
N SER A 14 -13.34 -16.07 5.74
CA SER A 14 -14.36 -15.01 5.72
C SER A 14 -15.64 -15.40 6.45
N ASN A 15 -16.08 -16.66 6.33
CA ASN A 15 -17.27 -17.15 7.02
C ASN A 15 -17.08 -17.21 8.53
N GLU A 16 -15.92 -17.67 9.01
CA GLU A 16 -15.61 -17.68 10.45
C GLU A 16 -15.51 -16.27 11.03
N CYS A 17 -14.88 -15.33 10.31
CA CYS A 17 -14.87 -13.92 10.71
C CYS A 17 -16.29 -13.33 10.84
N ILE A 18 -17.18 -13.61 9.88
CA ILE A 18 -18.58 -13.17 9.93
C ILE A 18 -19.33 -13.81 11.11
N ASN A 19 -19.07 -15.09 11.40
CA ASN A 19 -19.67 -15.80 12.53
C ASN A 19 -19.22 -15.24 13.88
N ILE A 20 -17.95 -14.83 14.01
CA ILE A 20 -17.43 -14.18 15.22
C ILE A 20 -18.03 -12.79 15.39
N LEU A 21 -18.13 -12.01 14.30
CA LEU A 21 -18.79 -10.70 14.29
C LEU A 21 -20.27 -10.78 14.72
N ARG A 22 -20.98 -11.83 14.31
CA ARG A 22 -22.40 -12.03 14.67
C ARG A 22 -22.61 -12.61 16.06
N SER A 23 -21.79 -13.56 16.48
CA SER A 23 -21.99 -14.29 17.74
C SER A 23 -21.27 -13.69 18.95
N LYS A 24 -20.33 -12.75 18.73
CA LYS A 24 -19.38 -12.20 19.73
C LYS A 24 -18.60 -13.27 20.51
N LYS A 25 -18.63 -14.53 20.05
CA LYS A 25 -17.92 -15.66 20.66
C LYS A 25 -16.88 -16.16 19.69
N ILE A 26 -15.67 -16.36 20.20
CA ILE A 26 -14.57 -16.90 19.42
C ILE A 26 -14.73 -18.42 19.37
N GLY A 27 -14.93 -18.98 18.18
CA GLY A 27 -15.00 -20.42 17.97
C GLY A 27 -13.63 -21.08 18.17
N LYS A 28 -13.60 -22.29 18.75
CA LYS A 28 -12.36 -23.09 18.90
C LYS A 28 -11.67 -23.36 17.56
N MET A 29 -12.44 -23.45 16.48
CA MET A 29 -11.94 -23.65 15.11
C MET A 29 -11.16 -22.42 14.60
N PHE A 30 -11.64 -21.20 14.89
CA PHE A 30 -10.94 -19.96 14.54
C PHE A 30 -9.61 -19.81 15.30
N LEU A 31 -9.59 -20.15 16.59
CA LEU A 31 -8.34 -20.17 17.38
C LEU A 31 -7.31 -21.14 16.79
N TRP A 32 -7.76 -22.32 16.33
CA TRP A 32 -6.91 -23.28 15.64
C TRP A 32 -6.35 -22.74 14.31
N PHE A 33 -7.18 -22.04 13.54
CA PHE A 33 -6.73 -21.38 12.31
C PHE A 33 -5.71 -20.27 12.59
N LEU A 34 -5.95 -19.45 13.61
CA LEU A 34 -5.04 -18.38 14.02
C LEU A 34 -3.71 -18.97 14.50
N PHE A 35 -3.76 -20.06 15.25
CA PHE A 35 -2.57 -20.80 15.71
C PHE A 35 -1.78 -21.40 14.54
N LEU A 36 -2.45 -22.04 13.57
CA LEU A 36 -1.81 -22.55 12.35
C LEU A 36 -1.19 -21.42 11.51
N LEU A 37 -1.89 -20.30 11.40
CA LEU A 37 -1.39 -19.12 10.70
C LEU A 37 -0.14 -18.58 11.40
N ILE A 38 -0.13 -18.48 12.73
CA ILE A 38 1.06 -18.08 13.49
C ILE A 38 2.20 -19.08 13.25
N ILE A 39 1.96 -20.40 13.36
CA ILE A 39 3.01 -21.40 13.16
C ILE A 39 3.61 -21.36 11.76
N PHE A 40 2.82 -21.10 10.71
CA PHE A 40 3.33 -21.12 9.33
C PHE A 40 3.88 -19.77 8.88
N VAL A 41 3.20 -18.68 9.23
CA VAL A 41 3.53 -17.34 8.76
C VAL A 41 4.65 -16.74 9.61
N PHE A 42 4.67 -16.99 10.92
CA PHE A 42 5.66 -16.39 11.83
C PHE A 42 7.10 -16.81 11.53
N PRO A 43 7.45 -18.10 11.29
CA PRO A 43 8.82 -18.49 10.98
C PRO A 43 9.27 -17.97 9.61
N VAL A 44 8.36 -17.91 8.64
CA VAL A 44 8.62 -17.33 7.32
C VAL A 44 8.90 -15.83 7.46
N LEU A 45 8.07 -15.11 8.21
CA LEU A 45 8.29 -13.70 8.51
C LEU A 45 9.61 -13.50 9.26
N PHE A 46 9.94 -14.33 10.25
CA PHE A 46 11.18 -14.24 11.01
C PHE A 46 12.42 -14.50 10.15
N SER A 47 12.37 -15.47 9.24
CA SER A 47 13.45 -15.76 8.28
C SER A 47 13.66 -14.62 7.27
N VAL A 48 12.57 -13.98 6.83
CA VAL A 48 12.62 -12.85 5.90
C VAL A 48 12.95 -11.54 6.63
N ALA A 49 12.65 -11.43 7.92
CA ALA A 49 12.83 -10.23 8.72
C ALA A 49 14.28 -9.75 8.70
N GLY A 50 15.28 -10.64 8.86
CA GLY A 50 16.70 -10.26 8.80
C GLY A 50 17.07 -9.57 7.48
N LYS A 51 16.64 -10.13 6.35
CA LYS A 51 16.85 -9.54 5.01
C LYS A 51 16.12 -8.21 4.82
N VAL A 52 14.97 -8.05 5.48
CA VAL A 52 14.22 -6.80 5.48
C VAL A 52 14.95 -5.77 6.34
N TYR A 53 15.47 -6.13 7.51
CA TYR A 53 16.27 -5.25 8.37
C TYR A 53 17.55 -4.79 7.68
N ASP A 54 18.27 -5.69 7.00
CA ASP A 54 19.48 -5.32 6.26
C ASP A 54 19.16 -4.35 5.11
N LYS A 55 18.04 -4.57 4.40
CA LYS A 55 17.56 -3.62 3.39
C LYS A 55 17.18 -2.28 4.00
N ILE A 56 16.42 -2.27 5.10
CA ILE A 56 16.05 -1.06 5.81
C ILE A 56 17.31 -0.30 6.22
N TYR A 57 18.33 -0.97 6.77
CA TYR A 57 19.58 -0.34 7.15
C TYR A 57 20.33 0.26 5.95
N ILE A 58 20.39 -0.44 4.81
CA ILE A 58 21.01 0.08 3.57
C ILE A 58 20.21 1.28 3.01
N TYR A 59 18.88 1.23 3.04
CA TYR A 59 18.04 2.32 2.53
C TYR A 59 17.97 3.54 3.46
N TYR A 60 18.21 3.36 4.76
CA TYR A 60 18.08 4.39 5.80
C TYR A 60 19.38 4.74 6.51
N GLY A 61 20.53 4.18 6.11
CA GLY A 61 21.86 4.56 6.61
C GLY A 61 22.16 6.05 6.40
N ASP A 62 21.56 6.66 5.36
CA ASP A 62 21.61 8.10 5.08
C ASP A 62 20.38 8.89 5.58
N GLY A 63 19.54 8.26 6.41
CA GLY A 63 18.34 8.86 7.01
C GLY A 63 17.05 8.66 6.20
N LEU A 64 15.92 8.66 6.91
CA LEU A 64 14.59 8.78 6.31
C LEU A 64 14.57 10.10 5.53
N LYS A 65 14.57 10.03 4.19
CA LYS A 65 14.34 11.20 3.35
C LYS A 65 12.96 11.75 3.69
N PHE A 66 12.92 12.79 4.52
CA PHE A 66 11.71 13.45 5.03
C PHE A 66 10.65 13.66 3.95
N PHE A 67 11.10 13.99 2.74
CA PHE A 67 10.29 14.16 1.53
C PHE A 67 9.43 12.94 1.15
N ASP A 68 9.89 11.71 1.39
CA ASP A 68 9.13 10.50 1.05
C ASP A 68 7.91 10.30 1.95
N VAL A 69 8.09 10.54 3.26
CA VAL A 69 6.98 10.49 4.23
C VAL A 69 5.98 11.61 3.94
N VAL A 70 6.48 12.82 3.63
CA VAL A 70 5.64 13.96 3.26
C VAL A 70 4.81 13.66 2.00
N ASN A 71 5.39 13.00 0.98
CA ASN A 71 4.67 12.67 -0.25
C ASN A 71 3.51 11.69 -0.01
N VAL A 72 3.73 10.63 0.77
CA VAL A 72 2.67 9.67 1.10
C VAL A 72 1.60 10.32 1.98
N PHE A 73 2.01 11.18 2.91
CA PHE A 73 1.08 11.93 3.75
C PHE A 73 0.24 12.93 2.94
N ALA A 74 0.85 13.67 2.00
CA ALA A 74 0.14 14.57 1.11
C ALA A 74 -0.88 13.82 0.24
N LEU A 75 -0.52 12.62 -0.24
CA LEU A 75 -1.42 11.76 -1.01
C LEU A 75 -2.59 11.25 -0.18
N PHE A 76 -2.36 10.91 1.09
CA PHE A 76 -3.41 10.58 2.05
C PHE A 76 -4.39 11.75 2.24
N VAL A 77 -3.88 12.97 2.45
CA VAL A 77 -4.70 14.17 2.57
C VAL A 77 -5.52 14.41 1.31
N LEU A 78 -4.93 14.23 0.13
CA LEU A 78 -5.63 14.39 -1.15
C LEU A 78 -6.79 13.39 -1.29
N VAL A 79 -6.54 12.12 -1.02
CA VAL A 79 -7.57 11.08 -1.06
C VAL A 79 -8.68 11.37 -0.04
N PHE A 80 -8.32 11.83 1.15
CA PHE A 80 -9.29 12.26 2.16
C PHE A 80 -10.15 13.43 1.66
N LEU A 81 -9.56 14.44 1.02
CA LEU A 81 -10.29 15.58 0.45
C LEU A 81 -11.23 15.17 -0.70
N VAL A 82 -10.81 14.25 -1.56
CA VAL A 82 -11.61 13.78 -2.71
C VAL A 82 -12.83 12.97 -2.27
N PHE A 83 -12.68 12.07 -1.30
CA PHE A 83 -13.77 11.23 -0.84
C PHE A 83 -14.60 11.86 0.27
N ARG A 84 -14.04 12.83 1.01
CA ARG A 84 -14.67 13.64 2.07
C ARG A 84 -15.45 12.82 3.12
N ARG A 85 -15.12 11.54 3.26
CA ARG A 85 -15.69 10.57 4.19
C ARG A 85 -14.60 9.63 4.66
N TRP A 86 -14.59 9.34 5.95
CA TRP A 86 -13.68 8.39 6.62
C TRP A 86 -14.04 6.95 6.28
N ASP A 87 -13.98 6.62 4.99
CA ASP A 87 -14.32 5.30 4.51
C ASP A 87 -13.09 4.38 4.46
N PHE A 88 -13.31 3.07 4.40
CA PHE A 88 -12.25 2.04 4.29
C PHE A 88 -11.26 2.33 3.14
N ARG A 89 -11.71 3.09 2.14
CA ARG A 89 -10.97 3.57 0.97
C ARG A 89 -9.83 4.53 1.33
N VAL A 90 -10.08 5.45 2.25
CA VAL A 90 -9.08 6.41 2.74
C VAL A 90 -8.06 5.69 3.63
N TRP A 91 -8.53 4.76 4.46
CA TRP A 91 -7.69 3.89 5.27
C TRP A 91 -6.80 2.95 4.42
N GLY A 92 -7.28 2.51 3.25
CA GLY A 92 -6.51 1.67 2.34
C GLY A 92 -5.21 2.32 1.84
N VAL A 93 -5.18 3.65 1.69
CA VAL A 93 -3.97 4.39 1.31
C VAL A 93 -2.98 4.49 2.47
N LEU A 94 -3.50 4.60 3.70
CA LEU A 94 -2.70 4.60 4.94
C LEU A 94 -1.99 3.26 5.17
N LEU A 95 -2.52 2.17 4.61
CA LEU A 95 -1.90 0.84 4.64
C LEU A 95 -0.54 0.83 3.91
N PHE A 96 -0.26 1.78 3.00
CA PHE A 96 1.03 1.90 2.31
C PHE A 96 2.12 2.59 3.14
N LEU A 97 1.76 3.29 4.22
CA LEU A 97 2.70 4.00 5.09
C LEU A 97 3.76 3.06 5.71
N PRO A 98 3.42 1.88 6.28
CA PRO A 98 4.44 0.93 6.74
C PRO A 98 5.27 0.33 5.59
N PHE A 99 4.75 0.28 4.37
CA PHE A 99 5.51 -0.19 3.21
C PHE A 99 6.58 0.83 2.77
N VAL A 100 6.40 2.13 3.05
CA VAL A 100 7.44 3.16 2.82
C VAL A 100 8.74 2.74 3.47
N ILE A 101 8.64 2.26 4.72
CA ILE A 101 9.76 1.82 5.54
C ILE A 101 10.42 0.56 4.95
N VAL A 102 9.68 -0.31 4.26
CA VAL A 102 10.21 -1.62 3.82
C VAL A 102 10.71 -1.62 2.38
N LEU A 103 10.05 -0.89 1.48
CA LEU A 103 10.27 -0.99 0.03
C LEU A 103 11.04 0.19 -0.57
N GLY A 104 11.28 1.24 0.22
CA GLY A 104 11.93 2.49 -0.22
C GLY A 104 10.94 3.49 -0.82
N GLY A 105 11.17 4.79 -0.57
CA GLY A 105 10.19 5.85 -0.83
C GLY A 105 9.75 6.01 -2.28
N SER A 106 10.67 5.89 -3.25
CA SER A 106 10.34 6.07 -4.68
C SER A 106 9.35 5.02 -5.20
N ARG A 107 9.50 3.75 -4.79
CA ARG A 107 8.64 2.65 -5.22
C ARG A 107 7.26 2.72 -4.56
N VAL A 108 7.24 3.11 -3.30
CA VAL A 108 5.99 3.20 -2.54
C VAL A 108 5.15 4.38 -2.98
N ASN A 109 5.77 5.50 -3.37
CA ASN A 109 5.06 6.62 -3.97
C ASN A 109 4.31 6.17 -5.25
N VAL A 110 4.97 5.41 -6.14
CA VAL A 110 4.33 4.89 -7.36
C VAL A 110 3.17 3.93 -7.05
N MET A 111 3.35 3.03 -6.08
CA MET A 111 2.28 2.12 -5.65
C MET A 111 1.09 2.87 -5.03
N ALA A 112 1.34 3.81 -4.12
CA ALA A 112 0.30 4.59 -3.45
C ALA A 112 -0.49 5.46 -4.45
N VAL A 113 0.20 6.10 -5.40
CA VAL A 113 -0.42 6.86 -6.49
C VAL A 113 -1.29 5.94 -7.36
N SER A 114 -0.77 4.80 -7.77
CA SER A 114 -1.51 3.84 -8.61
C SER A 114 -2.77 3.34 -7.92
N PHE A 115 -2.67 3.05 -6.62
CA PHE A 115 -3.80 2.59 -5.82
C PHE A 115 -4.86 3.69 -5.61
N ALA A 116 -4.44 4.93 -5.39
CA ALA A 116 -5.35 6.07 -5.33
C ALA A 116 -6.07 6.30 -6.66
N PHE A 117 -5.35 6.23 -7.78
CA PHE A 117 -5.93 6.32 -9.13
C PHE A 117 -6.97 5.24 -9.39
N TYR A 118 -6.68 3.99 -9.01
CA TYR A 118 -7.64 2.90 -9.13
C TYR A 118 -8.98 3.25 -8.46
N PHE A 119 -8.95 3.78 -7.24
CA PHE A 119 -10.17 4.22 -6.57
C PHE A 119 -10.83 5.42 -7.25
N PHE A 120 -10.08 6.41 -7.71
CA PHE A 120 -10.65 7.55 -8.42
C PHE A 120 -11.39 7.14 -9.70
N ILE A 121 -10.88 6.13 -10.42
CA ILE A 121 -11.52 5.55 -11.61
C ILE A 121 -12.79 4.78 -11.23
N VAL A 122 -12.68 3.80 -10.33
CA VAL A 122 -13.79 2.92 -9.94
C VAL A 122 -14.98 3.72 -9.39
N TYR A 123 -14.70 4.77 -8.61
CA TYR A 123 -15.74 5.61 -8.00
C TYR A 123 -16.09 6.86 -8.82
N ARG A 124 -15.62 6.96 -10.07
CA ARG A 124 -15.92 8.08 -10.99
C ARG A 124 -15.63 9.46 -10.39
N LYS A 125 -14.53 9.59 -9.65
CA LYS A 125 -14.06 10.86 -9.05
C LYS A 125 -12.93 11.54 -9.83
N MET A 126 -12.65 11.06 -11.04
CA MET A 126 -11.61 11.61 -11.94
C MET A 126 -11.84 13.08 -12.29
N ALA A 127 -13.09 13.56 -12.33
CA ALA A 127 -13.43 14.94 -12.62
C ALA A 127 -13.26 15.90 -11.41
N SER A 128 -12.86 15.38 -10.24
CA SER A 128 -12.65 16.26 -9.08
C SER A 128 -11.44 17.17 -9.29
N PRO A 129 -11.52 18.46 -8.89
CA PRO A 129 -10.46 19.43 -9.14
C PRO A 129 -9.11 19.01 -8.53
N PHE A 130 -9.14 18.31 -7.39
CA PHE A 130 -7.93 17.79 -6.74
C PHE A 130 -7.25 16.67 -7.55
N VAL A 131 -8.03 15.77 -8.15
CA VAL A 131 -7.47 14.70 -8.99
C VAL A 131 -6.91 15.28 -10.29
N LEU A 132 -7.58 16.28 -10.87
CA LEU A 132 -7.08 17.00 -12.05
C LEU A 132 -5.77 17.74 -11.75
N LEU A 133 -5.67 18.44 -10.61
CA LEU A 133 -4.41 19.08 -10.17
C LEU A 133 -3.29 18.06 -9.98
N MET A 134 -3.59 16.90 -9.40
CA MET A 134 -2.63 15.82 -9.23
C MET A 134 -2.14 15.27 -10.58
N LEU A 135 -3.05 15.05 -11.53
CA LEU A 135 -2.70 14.64 -12.90
C LEU A 135 -1.82 15.67 -13.58
N PHE A 136 -2.17 16.94 -13.47
CA PHE A 136 -1.39 18.04 -14.02
C PHE A 136 0.03 18.07 -13.42
N TYR A 137 0.15 17.94 -12.10
CA TYR A 137 1.45 17.82 -11.43
C TYR A 137 2.30 16.66 -12.00
N PHE A 138 1.69 15.49 -12.25
CA PHE A 138 2.42 14.37 -12.85
C PHE A 138 2.86 14.63 -14.29
N VAL A 139 2.04 15.32 -15.09
CA VAL A 139 2.43 15.74 -16.45
C VAL A 139 3.65 16.66 -16.40
N PHE A 140 3.64 17.67 -15.52
CA PHE A 140 4.78 18.57 -15.33
C PHE A 140 6.03 17.84 -14.88
N LYS A 141 5.91 16.95 -13.88
CA LYS A 141 7.04 16.15 -13.40
C LYS A 141 7.61 15.24 -14.50
N SER A 142 6.74 14.66 -15.34
CA SER A 142 7.16 13.81 -16.46
C SER A 142 7.91 14.58 -17.53
N TYR A 143 7.58 15.85 -17.78
CA TYR A 143 8.29 16.67 -18.77
C TYR A 143 9.77 16.80 -18.41
N PHE A 144 10.08 17.15 -17.16
CA PHE A 144 11.47 17.26 -16.69
C PHE A 144 12.23 15.93 -16.79
N TYR A 145 11.54 14.83 -16.48
CA TYR A 145 12.12 13.49 -16.59
C TYR A 145 12.46 13.14 -18.05
N VAL A 146 11.53 13.37 -18.97
CA VAL A 146 11.73 13.13 -20.41
C VAL A 146 12.82 14.04 -20.97
N SER A 147 12.84 15.32 -20.59
CA SER A 147 13.90 16.25 -21.03
C SER A 147 15.28 15.84 -20.52
N SER A 148 15.38 15.30 -19.30
CA SER A 148 16.63 14.82 -18.75
C SER A 148 17.19 13.64 -19.56
N ILE A 149 16.32 12.68 -19.90
CA ILE A 149 16.68 11.54 -20.76
C ILE A 149 17.18 12.01 -22.13
N VAL A 150 16.49 12.96 -22.75
CA VAL A 150 16.86 13.46 -24.09
C VAL A 150 18.18 14.21 -24.08
N LEU A 151 18.46 15.01 -23.04
CA LEU A 151 19.64 15.86 -22.97
C LEU A 151 20.88 15.16 -22.41
N HIS A 152 20.71 14.28 -21.42
CA HIS A 152 21.82 13.69 -20.67
C HIS A 152 21.97 12.18 -20.90
N GLY A 153 21.06 11.55 -21.65
CA GLY A 153 21.07 10.11 -21.90
C GLY A 153 20.71 9.24 -20.68
N ASP A 154 20.45 9.86 -19.52
CA ASP A 154 20.04 9.22 -18.27
C ASP A 154 18.89 10.02 -17.64
N GLY A 155 17.92 9.32 -17.07
CA GLY A 155 16.73 9.90 -16.43
C GLY A 155 16.89 10.18 -14.93
N PHE A 156 18.04 9.88 -14.33
CA PHE A 156 18.23 9.93 -12.88
C PHE A 156 19.25 10.96 -12.37
N VAL A 157 19.68 11.89 -13.24
CA VAL A 157 20.55 13.02 -12.85
C VAL A 157 19.75 14.13 -12.20
#